data_AF-A0A3B9G083-F1
#
_entry.id   AF-A0A3B9G083-F1
#
_cell.length_a   1.000
_cell.length_b   1.000
_cell.length_c   1.000
_cell.angle_alpha   90.00
_cell.angle_beta   90.00
_cell.angle_gamma   90.00
#
_symmetry.space_group_name_H-M   'P 1'
#
loop_
_entity.id
_entity.type
_entity.pdbx_description
1 polymer ?
#
loop_
_entity_poly.entity_id
_entity_poly.type
_entity_poly.pdbx_seq_one_letter_code
_entity_poly.pdbx_strand_id
1 'polypeptide(L)'
;MTDLRKLLTAGLMIFTLTGCEGPTEAPKQDISVIPGKELFCTVDDEGTAREIAEQYEIELVSYKYGVAVFHTDKDPQAVIDYGMKNDLPALSLNTDNNHKN
;
A
#
# COMPACT_ATOMS: atom_id res chain seq x y z
N MET A 1 44.81 -30.58 -11.18
CA MET A 1 44.74 -31.59 -12.25
C MET A 1 43.58 -32.51 -11.95
N THR A 2 42.65 -32.89 -12.82
CA THR A 2 42.10 -32.41 -14.10
C THR A 2 40.83 -33.26 -14.27
N ASP A 3 39.74 -32.61 -14.64
CA ASP A 3 38.47 -33.09 -15.19
C ASP A 3 37.94 -34.51 -14.94
N LEU A 4 36.64 -34.55 -14.59
CA LEU A 4 35.74 -35.52 -15.18
C LEU A 4 34.34 -34.92 -15.43
N ARG A 5 34.22 -34.21 -16.54
CA ARG A 5 32.97 -34.20 -17.30
C ARG A 5 32.57 -35.65 -17.57
N LYS A 6 31.34 -36.04 -17.24
CA LYS A 6 30.42 -36.78 -18.13
C LYS A 6 29.18 -37.30 -17.38
N LEU A 7 28.02 -36.88 -17.92
CA LEU A 7 26.76 -37.64 -18.09
C LEU A 7 26.03 -38.03 -16.78
N LEU A 8 24.75 -37.78 -16.59
CA LEU A 8 23.59 -37.84 -17.47
C LEU A 8 22.46 -37.16 -16.66
N THR A 9 21.59 -36.31 -17.20
CA THR A 9 20.26 -36.77 -17.63
C THR A 9 19.53 -35.57 -18.22
N ALA A 10 18.98 -35.80 -19.41
CA ALA A 10 18.15 -34.88 -20.15
C ALA A 10 16.96 -34.37 -19.34
N GLY A 11 16.66 -33.09 -19.49
CA GLY A 11 15.47 -32.45 -18.95
C GLY A 11 15.29 -31.10 -19.62
N LEU A 12 14.69 -31.13 -20.80
CA LEU A 12 13.88 -30.06 -21.37
C LEU A 12 13.17 -29.28 -20.24
N MET A 13 13.12 -27.94 -20.28
CA MET A 13 11.90 -27.13 -20.15
C MET A 13 12.24 -25.63 -19.93
N ILE A 14 12.04 -24.85 -21.00
CA ILE A 14 11.40 -23.53 -21.05
C ILE A 14 12.03 -22.38 -20.22
N PHE A 15 12.58 -21.40 -20.94
CA PHE A 15 12.72 -20.01 -20.49
C PHE A 15 11.33 -19.46 -20.10
N THR A 16 11.08 -19.23 -18.82
CA THR A 16 10.06 -18.28 -18.38
C THR A 16 10.77 -17.11 -17.72
N LEU A 17 10.78 -15.97 -18.42
CA LEU A 17 10.93 -14.66 -17.77
C LEU A 17 9.65 -14.42 -16.96
N THR A 18 9.56 -15.04 -15.79
CA THR A 18 8.61 -14.68 -14.74
C THR A 18 9.42 -13.76 -13.84
N GLY A 19 9.21 -12.44 -13.88
CA GLY A 19 7.98 -11.82 -13.44
C GLY A 19 8.21 -11.44 -11.97
N CYS A 20 8.46 -10.14 -11.77
CA CYS A 20 8.37 -9.37 -10.53
C CYS A 20 8.85 -10.05 -9.24
N GLU A 21 10.08 -9.67 -8.87
CA GLU A 21 10.51 -9.31 -7.52
C GLU A 21 9.55 -9.57 -6.34
N GLY A 22 9.98 -10.49 -5.46
CA GLY A 22 9.82 -10.39 -4.00
C GLY A 22 8.50 -10.86 -3.41
N PRO A 23 8.51 -11.81 -2.44
CA PRO A 23 7.57 -11.75 -1.35
C PRO A 23 8.04 -10.65 -0.40
N THR A 24 7.71 -9.39 -0.68
CA THR A 24 7.76 -8.35 0.35
C THR A 24 6.61 -8.62 1.29
N GLU A 25 6.90 -9.44 2.30
CA GLU A 25 6.10 -9.54 3.50
C GLU A 25 5.85 -8.12 3.99
N ALA A 26 4.63 -7.63 3.79
CA ALA A 26 4.19 -6.36 4.36
C ALA A 26 4.48 -6.43 5.86
N PRO A 27 5.27 -5.49 6.41
CA PRO A 27 5.52 -5.47 7.83
C PRO A 27 4.16 -5.38 8.52
N LYS A 28 3.83 -6.38 9.34
CA LYS A 28 2.71 -6.30 10.27
C LYS A 28 3.10 -5.28 11.33
N GLN A 29 3.01 -4.00 10.97
CA GLN A 29 3.25 -2.93 11.90
C GLN A 29 2.08 -2.90 12.87
N ASP A 30 2.41 -2.88 14.15
CA ASP A 30 1.50 -2.54 15.22
C ASP A 30 1.05 -1.09 14.98
N ILE A 31 0.05 -0.90 14.10
CA ILE A 31 -0.48 0.43 13.79
C ILE A 31 -1.25 0.85 15.03
N SER A 32 -0.55 1.49 15.97
CA SER A 32 -1.16 2.22 17.07
C SER A 32 -1.98 3.35 16.43
N VAL A 33 -3.23 3.07 16.07
CA VAL A 33 -4.15 4.01 15.41
C VAL A 33 -4.19 5.29 16.23
N ILE A 34 -3.47 6.31 15.77
CA ILE A 34 -3.41 7.60 16.44
C ILE A 34 -4.69 8.35 16.07
N PRO A 35 -5.59 8.63 17.03
CA PRO A 35 -6.83 9.33 16.74
C PRO A 35 -6.51 10.72 16.17
N GLY A 36 -7.14 11.06 15.04
CA GLY A 36 -6.92 12.33 14.33
C GLY A 36 -5.81 12.30 13.26
N LYS A 37 -5.23 11.13 12.99
CA LYS A 37 -4.29 10.89 11.87
C LYS A 37 -4.84 9.93 10.82
N GLU A 38 -6.14 9.69 10.88
CA GLU A 38 -6.85 8.81 9.96
C GLU A 38 -7.45 9.63 8.81
N LEU A 39 -7.24 9.15 7.60
CA LEU A 39 -7.81 9.69 6.38
C LEU A 39 -8.74 8.64 5.78
N PHE A 40 -9.71 9.06 4.98
CA PHE A 40 -10.56 8.14 4.24
C PHE A 40 -10.83 8.65 2.83
N CYS A 41 -11.11 7.72 1.92
CA CYS A 41 -11.48 7.99 0.54
C CYS A 41 -12.53 6.98 0.08
N THR A 42 -13.45 7.43 -0.77
CA THR A 42 -14.38 6.54 -1.46
C THR A 42 -13.76 6.05 -2.75
N VAL A 43 -13.62 4.73 -2.89
CA VAL A 43 -12.99 4.08 -4.04
C VAL A 43 -13.73 2.81 -4.42
N ASP A 44 -13.78 2.52 -5.72
CA ASP A 44 -14.54 1.41 -6.27
C ASP A 44 -13.96 0.03 -5.90
N ASP A 45 -12.64 -0.06 -5.72
CA ASP A 45 -11.92 -1.31 -5.45
C ASP A 45 -10.78 -1.14 -4.45
N GLU A 46 -10.42 -2.22 -3.76
CA GLU A 46 -9.30 -2.26 -2.81
C GLU A 46 -7.95 -2.03 -3.49
N GLY A 47 -7.77 -2.49 -4.73
CA GLY A 47 -6.58 -2.24 -5.53
C GLY A 47 -6.34 -0.75 -5.73
N THR A 48 -7.38 0.01 -6.10
CA THR A 48 -7.31 1.47 -6.21
C THR A 48 -7.02 2.12 -4.85
N ALA A 49 -7.57 1.59 -3.76
CA ALA A 49 -7.22 2.05 -2.42
C ALA A 49 -5.72 1.91 -2.15
N ARG A 50 -5.13 0.77 -2.53
CA ARG A 50 -3.70 0.50 -2.35
C ARG A 50 -2.82 1.41 -3.19
N GLU A 51 -3.19 1.64 -4.46
CA GLU A 51 -2.48 2.58 -5.34
C GLU A 51 -2.49 4.01 -4.78
N ILE A 52 -3.59 4.42 -4.16
CA ILE A 52 -3.68 5.73 -3.48
C ILE A 52 -2.78 5.74 -2.24
N ALA A 53 -2.77 4.68 -1.45
CA ALA A 53 -1.90 4.56 -0.28
C ALA A 53 -0.42 4.76 -0.68
N GLU A 54 0.01 4.13 -1.77
CA GLU A 54 1.37 4.27 -2.31
C GLU A 54 1.66 5.69 -2.83
N GLN A 55 0.73 6.30 -3.56
CA GLN A 55 0.89 7.67 -4.09
C GLN A 55 1.09 8.73 -3.00
N TYR A 56 0.39 8.56 -1.88
CA TYR A 56 0.47 9.49 -0.76
C TYR A 56 1.52 9.09 0.28
N GLU A 57 2.16 7.93 0.11
CA GLU A 57 3.05 7.29 1.08
C GLU A 57 2.36 7.16 2.47
N ILE A 58 1.12 6.69 2.47
CA ILE A 58 0.28 6.45 3.65
C ILE A 58 -0.06 4.97 3.75
N GLU A 59 -0.51 4.52 4.92
CA GLU A 59 -0.85 3.10 5.13
C GLU A 59 -2.35 2.85 4.99
N LEU A 60 -2.76 1.89 4.16
CA LEU A 60 -4.14 1.42 4.12
C LEU A 60 -4.45 0.59 5.38
N VAL A 61 -5.35 1.09 6.22
CA VAL A 61 -5.77 0.44 7.47
C VAL A 61 -6.91 -0.54 7.22
N SER A 62 -7.90 -0.12 6.42
CA SER A 62 -9.10 -0.93 6.16
C SER A 62 -9.80 -0.46 4.91
N TYR A 63 -10.31 -1.40 4.10
CA TYR A 63 -11.23 -1.12 3.00
C TYR A 63 -12.53 -1.88 3.20
N LYS A 64 -13.66 -1.17 3.30
CA LYS A 64 -15.00 -1.78 3.45
C LYS A 64 -16.07 -0.91 2.80
N TYR A 65 -17.02 -1.56 2.14
CA TYR A 65 -18.19 -0.91 1.53
C TYR A 65 -17.83 0.27 0.59
N GLY A 66 -16.74 0.15 -0.18
CA GLY A 66 -16.29 1.24 -1.06
C GLY A 66 -15.58 2.39 -0.33
N VAL A 67 -15.28 2.24 0.96
CA VAL A 67 -14.56 3.24 1.77
C VAL A 67 -13.21 2.66 2.18
N ALA A 68 -12.15 3.30 1.72
CA ALA A 68 -10.79 3.06 2.16
C ALA A 68 -10.44 4.00 3.32
N VAL A 69 -9.87 3.45 4.39
CA VAL A 69 -9.37 4.16 5.56
C VAL A 69 -7.86 4.01 5.57
N PHE A 70 -7.18 5.13 5.71
CA PHE A 70 -5.73 5.25 5.69
C PHE A 70 -5.22 5.86 6.99
N HIS A 71 -3.99 5.54 7.34
CA HIS A 71 -3.24 6.14 8.43
C HIS A 71 -2.05 6.91 7.87
N THR A 72 -1.76 8.07 8.46
CA THR A 72 -0.62 8.88 8.09
C THR A 72 0.13 9.38 9.32
N ASP A 73 1.45 9.18 9.37
CA ASP A 73 2.32 9.83 10.37
C ASP A 73 2.48 11.33 10.14
N LYS A 74 2.29 11.77 8.88
CA LYS A 74 2.40 13.18 8.46
C LYS A 74 1.21 14.00 8.97
N ASP A 75 1.25 15.32 8.80
CA ASP A 75 0.10 16.16 9.07
C ASP A 75 -1.05 15.84 8.08
N PRO A 76 -2.22 15.40 8.54
CA PRO A 76 -3.29 14.95 7.67
C PRO A 76 -3.87 16.09 6.82
N GLN A 77 -3.85 17.35 7.30
CA GLN A 77 -4.21 18.47 6.44
C GLN A 77 -3.17 18.71 5.35
N ALA A 78 -1.89 18.64 5.68
CA ALA A 78 -0.84 18.74 4.66
C ALA A 78 -0.96 17.66 3.56
N VAL A 79 -1.37 16.44 3.92
CA VAL A 79 -1.62 15.34 2.97
C VAL A 79 -2.81 15.65 2.06
N ILE A 80 -3.91 16.18 2.60
CA ILE A 80 -5.09 16.59 1.83
C ILE A 80 -4.73 17.74 0.88
N ASP A 81 -4.01 18.75 1.38
CA ASP A 81 -3.49 19.89 0.60
C ASP A 81 -2.59 19.43 -0.56
N TYR A 82 -1.72 18.46 -0.29
CA TYR A 82 -0.87 17.86 -1.32
C TYR A 82 -1.71 17.20 -2.41
N GLY A 83 -2.76 16.48 -2.02
CA GLY A 83 -3.68 15.84 -2.94
C GLY A 83 -4.34 16.82 -3.91
N MET A 84 -4.91 17.90 -3.36
CA MET A 84 -5.55 18.95 -4.16
C MET A 84 -4.59 19.67 -5.10
N LYS A 85 -3.32 19.85 -4.69
CA LYS A 85 -2.30 20.53 -5.51
C LYS A 85 -1.79 19.67 -6.68
N ASN A 86 -1.86 18.35 -6.55
CA ASN A 86 -1.34 17.40 -7.54
C ASN A 86 -2.45 16.69 -8.32
N ASP A 87 -3.71 17.15 -8.22
CA ASP A 87 -4.87 16.53 -8.88
C ASP A 87 -5.07 15.05 -8.51
N LEU A 88 -4.68 14.68 -7.28
CA LEU A 88 -4.79 13.33 -6.75
C LEU A 88 -6.17 13.10 -6.11
N PRO A 89 -6.58 11.82 -5.89
CA PRO A 89 -7.86 11.48 -5.28
C PRO A 89 -8.03 12.16 -3.92
N ALA A 90 -9.16 12.86 -3.74
CA ALA A 90 -9.42 13.64 -2.55
C ALA A 90 -9.52 12.73 -1.31
N LEU A 91 -8.59 12.93 -0.37
CA LEU A 91 -8.63 12.31 0.95
C LEU A 91 -9.44 13.23 1.89
N SER A 92 -10.18 12.62 2.80
CA SER A 92 -10.93 13.32 3.85
C SER A 92 -10.45 12.90 5.23
N LEU A 93 -10.42 13.83 6.16
CA LEU A 93 -9.97 13.57 7.52
C LEU A 93 -11.07 12.83 8.29
N ASN A 94 -10.73 11.69 8.87
CA ASN A 94 -11.62 10.98 9.79
C ASN A 94 -11.56 11.67 11.17
N THR A 95 -12.09 12.88 11.24
CA THR A 95 -12.32 13.57 12.52
C THR A 95 -13.52 12.95 13.20
N ASP A 96 -13.26 12.05 14.16
CA ASP A 96 -14.25 11.76 15.19
C ASP A 96 -14.54 13.10 15.89
N ASN A 97 -15.77 13.61 15.72
CA ASN A 97 -16.20 14.90 16.22
C ASN A 97 -16.25 14.88 17.75
N ASN A 98 -15.11 14.93 18.43
CA ASN A 98 -15.04 15.24 19.85
C ASN A 98 -15.21 16.76 20.02
N HIS A 99 -16.40 17.25 19.69
CA HIS A 99 -16.88 18.55 20.11
C HIS A 99 -17.07 18.50 21.64
N LYS A 100 -15.97 18.62 22.39
CA LYS A 100 -16.04 18.99 23.80
C LYS A 100 -16.51 20.44 23.84
N ASN A 101 -17.80 20.60 24.09
CA ASN A 101 -18.40 21.82 24.64
C ASN A 101 -17.75 22.19 25.97
#